data_AF-A0A2G5XAU2-F1
#
_entry.id   AF-A0A2G5XAU2-F1
#
_cell.length_a   1.000
_cell.length_b   1.000
_cell.length_c   1.000
_cell.angle_alpha   90.00
_cell.angle_beta   90.00
_cell.angle_gamma   90.00
#
_symmetry.space_group_name_H-M   'P 1'
#
loop_
_entity.id
_entity.type
_entity.pdbx_description
1 polymer ?
#
loop_
_entity_poly.entity_id
_entity_poly.type
_entity_poly.pdbx_seq_one_letter_code
_entity_poly.pdbx_strand_id
1 'polypeptide(L)'
;MTSNKICLYTKQPFDDANMKSGDHIFIAAIGGKKKLPKDYVSHEANNYFSKLEKHFSRDSFISIIRQFEGPGKRGKIHENKASKSNICVISNNNEAGNEKFSLGYIKLGKPYVINHFIFTFDKEDMNISLDPTLIDKDSSHEQAIQNLITEVKKHSKYTLIFSRVLPNNLALFGVSDNQWFLAVRNDGAVSKAEEYIERIMTSKEVDMKSSREDSNQVTIHQDYHIDSNIVNRIIAKMAFNYLAYEKGIDFALEANFDPVRNWILTGTDTKQSFVDMIPNDNEQVRQLIPLLPDKAHYIVIFQDNNNINSIVGFYGETYTHVINLGQLEPGRKAITNPLVFICDWKNQKSEYTLLEHLSSIDDVY
;
A
#
# COMPACT_ATOMS: atom_id res chain seq x y z
N MET A 1 28.20 -29.70 13.79
CA MET A 1 27.98 -29.90 12.34
C MET A 1 26.86 -28.95 11.94
N THR A 2 27.16 -27.91 11.16
CA THR A 2 26.16 -27.04 10.56
C THR A 2 25.36 -27.86 9.55
N SER A 3 24.09 -28.12 9.84
CA SER A 3 23.19 -28.72 8.85
C SER A 3 22.91 -27.63 7.81
N ASN A 4 23.45 -27.79 6.60
CA ASN A 4 23.13 -26.89 5.49
C ASN A 4 21.62 -26.97 5.23
N LYS A 5 20.92 -25.84 5.38
CA LYS A 5 19.47 -25.69 5.10
C LYS A 5 19.29 -25.24 3.67
N ILE A 6 18.18 -25.61 3.02
CA ILE A 6 17.91 -25.22 1.63
C ILE A 6 16.89 -24.08 1.64
N CYS A 7 17.22 -22.97 0.99
CA CYS A 7 16.31 -21.83 0.88
C CYS A 7 15.13 -22.19 -0.02
N LEU A 8 13.91 -21.96 0.47
CA LEU A 8 12.65 -22.24 -0.21
C LEU A 8 12.58 -21.62 -1.62
N TYR A 9 13.16 -20.44 -1.81
CA TYR A 9 13.07 -19.71 -3.08
C TYR A 9 14.25 -19.94 -4.00
N THR A 10 15.49 -19.87 -3.49
CA THR A 10 16.69 -19.98 -4.33
C THR A 10 17.14 -21.43 -4.56
N LYS A 11 16.60 -22.38 -3.78
CA LYS A 11 17.10 -23.77 -3.63
C LYS A 11 18.59 -23.88 -3.30
N GLN A 12 19.22 -22.78 -2.87
CA GLN A 12 20.63 -22.79 -2.48
C GLN A 12 20.78 -23.13 -0.99
N PRO A 13 21.85 -23.85 -0.63
CA PRO A 13 22.17 -24.07 0.77
C PRO A 13 22.52 -22.75 1.46
N PHE A 14 22.12 -22.60 2.72
CA PHE A 14 22.52 -21.49 3.59
C PHE A 14 22.68 -21.97 5.04
N ASP A 15 23.42 -21.19 5.83
CA ASP A 15 23.78 -21.51 7.20
C ASP A 15 22.99 -20.67 8.23
N ASP A 16 23.18 -21.01 9.51
CA ASP A 16 22.51 -20.35 10.63
C ASP A 16 22.84 -18.86 10.74
N ALA A 17 24.01 -18.41 10.26
CA ALA A 17 24.40 -17.00 10.24
C ALA A 17 23.47 -16.14 9.37
N ASN A 18 22.80 -16.76 8.40
CA ASN A 18 21.81 -16.14 7.53
C ASN A 18 20.36 -16.26 8.05
N MET A 19 20.12 -16.77 9.28
CA MET A 19 18.79 -16.97 9.84
C MET A 19 18.34 -15.84 10.79
N LYS A 20 18.14 -14.63 10.25
CA LYS A 20 17.75 -13.48 11.08
C LYS A 20 16.27 -13.47 11.47
N SER A 21 15.38 -13.77 10.51
CA SER A 21 13.94 -13.75 10.73
C SER A 21 13.19 -14.61 9.72
N GLY A 22 12.09 -15.22 10.16
CA GLY A 22 11.12 -15.85 9.28
C GLY A 22 10.45 -14.83 8.37
N ASP A 23 10.15 -15.27 7.16
CA ASP A 23 9.40 -14.50 6.16
C ASP A 23 7.89 -14.60 6.44
N HIS A 24 7.13 -13.53 6.21
CA HIS A 24 5.71 -13.52 6.56
C HIS A 24 4.86 -14.30 5.54
N ILE A 25 3.76 -14.90 6.01
CA ILE A 25 2.73 -15.48 5.14
C ILE A 25 1.91 -14.33 4.54
N PHE A 26 1.06 -13.67 5.33
CA PHE A 26 0.55 -12.36 4.97
C PHE A 26 1.56 -11.27 5.32
N ILE A 27 1.72 -10.27 4.46
CA ILE A 27 2.70 -9.22 4.74
C ILE A 27 2.29 -8.38 5.95
N ALA A 28 3.27 -7.90 6.72
CA ALA A 28 2.99 -7.12 7.92
C ALA A 28 2.20 -5.83 7.64
N ALA A 29 2.32 -5.26 6.43
CA ALA A 29 1.64 -4.03 6.06
C ALA A 29 0.10 -4.16 6.05
N ILE A 30 -0.43 -5.38 5.85
CA ILE A 30 -1.86 -5.67 5.78
C ILE A 30 -2.38 -6.45 7.00
N GLY A 31 -1.63 -6.47 8.11
CA GLY A 31 -2.06 -7.16 9.34
C GLY A 31 -1.38 -8.50 9.60
N GLY A 32 -0.60 -9.02 8.66
CA GLY A 32 0.05 -10.32 8.84
C GLY A 32 1.08 -10.36 9.96
N LYS A 33 1.07 -11.44 10.74
CA LYS A 33 1.94 -11.68 11.91
C LYS A 33 2.66 -13.01 11.80
N LYS A 34 2.04 -14.02 11.19
CA LYS A 34 2.52 -15.38 11.04
C LYS A 34 3.65 -15.40 10.03
N LYS A 35 4.68 -16.16 10.39
CA LYS A 35 5.90 -16.29 9.61
C LYS A 35 6.22 -17.76 9.41
N LEU A 36 6.89 -18.03 8.30
CA LEU A 36 7.62 -19.27 8.11
C LEU A 36 8.68 -19.46 9.20
N PRO A 37 9.07 -20.71 9.49
CA PRO A 37 10.26 -20.99 10.28
C PRO A 37 11.49 -20.25 9.72
N LYS A 38 12.41 -19.87 10.62
CA LYS A 38 13.57 -19.03 10.26
C LYS A 38 14.53 -19.71 9.28
N ASP A 39 14.49 -21.04 9.20
CA ASP A 39 15.33 -21.88 8.35
C ASP A 39 14.69 -22.16 6.98
N TYR A 40 13.56 -21.55 6.64
CA TYR A 40 12.92 -21.76 5.34
C TYR A 40 13.42 -20.79 4.27
N VAL A 41 13.73 -19.54 4.63
CA VAL A 41 14.10 -18.49 3.67
C VAL A 41 15.38 -17.82 4.11
N SER A 42 16.37 -17.76 3.22
CA SER A 42 17.64 -17.08 3.49
C SER A 42 17.43 -15.58 3.72
N HIS A 43 18.31 -14.95 4.50
CA HIS A 43 18.24 -13.51 4.75
C HIS A 43 18.22 -12.67 3.46
N GLU A 44 19.00 -13.07 2.46
CA GLU A 44 19.05 -12.39 1.16
C GLU A 44 17.69 -12.41 0.46
N ALA A 45 17.06 -13.58 0.33
CA ALA A 45 15.75 -13.72 -0.30
C ALA A 45 14.67 -12.96 0.49
N ASN A 46 14.69 -13.03 1.82
CA ASN A 46 13.75 -12.30 2.66
C ASN A 46 13.90 -10.76 2.50
N ASN A 47 15.14 -10.25 2.45
CA ASN A 47 15.41 -8.83 2.20
C ASN A 47 14.97 -8.40 0.79
N TYR A 48 15.15 -9.27 -0.20
CA TYR A 48 14.67 -9.03 -1.56
C TYR A 48 13.14 -8.87 -1.58
N PHE A 49 12.41 -9.82 -1.01
CA PHE A 49 10.95 -9.74 -0.96
C PHE A 49 10.46 -8.56 -0.13
N SER A 50 11.13 -8.21 0.97
CA SER A 50 10.78 -7.03 1.77
C SER A 50 10.72 -5.73 0.94
N LYS A 51 11.53 -5.60 -0.11
CA LYS A 51 11.47 -4.45 -1.03
C LYS A 51 10.23 -4.51 -1.93
N LEU A 52 9.90 -5.69 -2.44
CA LEU A 52 8.70 -5.92 -3.26
C LEU A 52 7.41 -5.77 -2.45
N GLU A 53 7.37 -6.25 -1.21
CA GLU A 53 6.24 -6.09 -0.29
C GLU A 53 5.98 -4.60 0.01
N LYS A 54 7.04 -3.79 0.11
CA LYS A 54 6.93 -2.34 0.27
C LYS A 54 6.22 -1.72 -0.93
N HIS A 55 6.61 -2.10 -2.16
CA HIS A 55 5.96 -1.65 -3.39
C HIS A 55 4.50 -2.10 -3.42
N PHE A 56 4.20 -3.38 -3.21
CA PHE A 56 2.83 -3.88 -3.10
C PHE A 56 1.99 -3.11 -2.07
N SER A 57 2.55 -2.73 -0.92
CA SER A 57 1.80 -2.03 0.13
C SER A 57 1.54 -0.54 -0.14
N ARG A 58 2.28 0.09 -1.07
CA ARG A 58 2.28 1.55 -1.33
C ARG A 58 1.80 1.90 -2.74
N ASP A 59 2.14 1.07 -3.71
CA ASP A 59 2.02 1.34 -5.14
C ASP A 59 1.12 0.25 -5.80
N SER A 60 0.03 -0.11 -5.11
CA SER A 60 -0.98 -1.04 -5.63
C SER A 60 -2.37 -0.69 -5.08
N PHE A 61 -3.40 -1.44 -5.51
CA PHE A 61 -4.76 -1.33 -4.98
C PHE A 61 -4.85 -1.45 -3.45
N ILE A 62 -3.88 -2.13 -2.82
CA ILE A 62 -3.81 -2.24 -1.35
C ILE A 62 -3.64 -0.88 -0.70
N SER A 63 -2.83 0.03 -1.27
CA SER A 63 -2.62 1.35 -0.66
C SER A 63 -3.88 2.20 -0.70
N ILE A 64 -4.73 2.01 -1.71
CA ILE A 64 -6.05 2.66 -1.82
C ILE A 64 -6.93 2.25 -0.64
N ILE A 65 -7.10 0.96 -0.35
CA ILE A 65 -7.96 0.57 0.78
C ILE A 65 -7.34 1.02 2.12
N ARG A 66 -6.01 0.97 2.24
CA ARG A 66 -5.31 1.35 3.49
C ARG A 66 -5.45 2.83 3.87
N GLN A 67 -5.58 3.74 2.90
CA GLN A 67 -5.85 5.15 3.18
C GLN A 67 -7.31 5.43 3.55
N PHE A 68 -8.26 4.57 3.16
CA PHE A 68 -9.69 4.72 3.48
C PHE A 68 -10.08 4.02 4.78
N GLU A 69 -9.70 2.75 4.92
CA GLU A 69 -10.14 1.89 6.04
C GLU A 69 -8.98 1.47 6.94
N GLY A 70 -7.80 1.23 6.34
CA GLY A 70 -6.65 0.64 7.01
C GLY A 70 -6.34 -0.77 6.49
N PRO A 71 -5.50 -1.56 7.18
CA PRO A 71 -4.79 -1.16 8.39
C PRO A 71 -3.62 -0.19 8.11
N GLY A 72 -3.18 0.46 9.18
CA GLY A 72 -2.06 1.39 9.21
C GLY A 72 -0.68 0.74 9.12
N LYS A 73 0.33 1.41 9.69
CA LYS A 73 1.72 0.95 9.74
C LYS A 73 1.81 -0.40 10.46
N ARG A 74 2.32 -1.42 9.75
CA ARG A 74 2.46 -2.80 10.23
C ARG A 74 1.14 -3.40 10.74
N GLY A 75 0.03 -3.16 10.03
CA GLY A 75 -1.24 -3.78 10.40
C GLY A 75 -1.96 -3.14 11.58
N LYS A 76 -1.49 -1.99 12.08
CA LYS A 76 -2.06 -1.33 13.26
C LYS A 76 -3.30 -0.50 12.90
N ILE A 77 -4.33 -0.57 13.73
CA ILE A 77 -5.60 0.16 13.52
C ILE A 77 -5.60 1.56 14.16
N HIS A 78 -4.70 1.83 15.11
CA HIS A 78 -4.64 3.13 15.78
C HIS A 78 -4.48 4.29 14.79
N GLU A 79 -5.23 5.37 15.00
CA GLU A 79 -5.28 6.54 14.12
C GLU A 79 -3.89 7.17 13.89
N ASN A 80 -3.05 7.23 14.94
CA ASN A 80 -1.68 7.73 14.83
C ASN A 80 -0.73 6.84 14.00
N LYS A 81 -1.17 5.63 13.64
CA LYS A 81 -0.48 4.71 12.74
C LYS A 81 -1.23 4.54 11.42
N ALA A 82 -2.36 5.21 11.20
CA ALA A 82 -3.12 5.09 9.97
C ALA A 82 -2.26 5.41 8.74
N SER A 83 -2.53 4.69 7.65
CA SER A 83 -1.83 4.94 6.38
C SER A 83 -2.38 6.22 5.77
N LYS A 84 -1.48 7.05 5.23
CA LYS A 84 -1.83 8.23 4.44
C LYS A 84 -1.72 7.90 2.95
N SER A 85 -2.49 8.61 2.14
CA SER A 85 -2.22 8.72 0.70
C SER A 85 -0.87 9.39 0.44
N ASN A 86 -0.42 9.33 -0.82
CA ASN A 86 0.59 10.28 -1.28
C ASN A 86 0.00 11.70 -1.29
N ILE A 87 0.87 12.72 -1.19
CA ILE A 87 0.44 14.11 -1.39
C ILE A 87 -0.08 14.24 -2.82
N CYS A 88 -1.24 14.86 -2.96
CA CYS A 88 -1.97 14.98 -4.22
C CYS A 88 -2.74 16.30 -4.29
N VAL A 89 -3.29 16.59 -5.47
CA VAL A 89 -4.12 17.78 -5.69
C VAL A 89 -5.54 17.49 -5.24
N ILE A 90 -6.08 18.41 -4.45
CA ILE A 90 -7.47 18.47 -4.02
C ILE A 90 -8.12 19.62 -4.79
N SER A 91 -9.31 19.41 -5.35
CA SER A 91 -10.12 20.50 -5.89
C SER A 91 -11.45 20.63 -5.17
N ASN A 92 -11.98 21.85 -5.13
CA ASN A 92 -13.34 22.11 -4.68
C ASN A 92 -14.06 23.02 -5.67
N ASN A 93 -15.33 22.72 -5.92
CA ASN A 93 -16.21 23.62 -6.65
C ASN A 93 -16.93 24.46 -5.61
N ASN A 94 -16.72 25.78 -5.64
CA ASN A 94 -17.54 26.68 -4.83
C ASN A 94 -18.86 27.00 -5.56
N GLU A 95 -19.83 27.50 -4.80
CA GLU A 95 -21.16 27.90 -5.30
C GLU A 95 -21.10 28.98 -6.41
N ALA A 96 -19.97 29.70 -6.52
CA ALA A 96 -19.72 30.71 -7.55
C ALA A 96 -19.10 30.15 -8.84
N GLY A 97 -18.92 28.82 -8.95
CA GLY A 97 -18.38 28.14 -10.13
C GLY A 97 -16.86 28.29 -10.33
N ASN A 98 -16.14 28.85 -9.36
CA ASN A 98 -14.69 28.97 -9.40
C ASN A 98 -14.04 27.78 -8.69
N GLU A 99 -13.30 26.95 -9.42
CA GLU A 99 -12.58 25.82 -8.83
C GLU A 99 -11.38 26.33 -8.02
N LYS A 100 -11.27 25.93 -6.74
CA LYS A 100 -10.03 26.15 -5.97
C LYS A 100 -9.26 24.84 -5.85
N PHE A 101 -7.95 24.96 -5.75
CA PHE A 101 -7.03 23.84 -5.68
C PHE A 101 -6.19 23.92 -4.40
N SER A 102 -5.86 22.76 -3.87
CA SER A 102 -5.04 22.63 -2.67
C SER A 102 -4.15 21.39 -2.74
N LEU A 103 -3.08 21.37 -1.95
CA LEU A 103 -2.31 20.15 -1.70
C LEU A 103 -2.83 19.45 -0.45
N GLY A 104 -2.87 18.12 -0.50
CA GLY A 104 -3.31 17.34 0.65
C GLY A 104 -3.16 15.84 0.50
N TYR A 105 -3.70 15.11 1.49
CA TYR A 105 -3.69 13.65 1.53
C TYR A 105 -4.97 13.09 2.16
N ILE A 106 -5.22 11.80 1.96
CA ILE A 106 -6.28 11.03 2.62
C ILE A 106 -5.71 10.27 3.80
N LYS A 107 -6.41 10.27 4.92
CA LYS A 107 -6.15 9.37 6.05
C LYS A 107 -7.47 8.94 6.67
N LEU A 108 -7.71 7.63 6.77
CA LEU A 108 -8.98 7.04 7.23
C LEU A 108 -10.19 7.61 6.48
N GLY A 109 -10.06 7.76 5.16
CA GLY A 109 -11.11 8.27 4.28
C GLY A 109 -11.41 9.76 4.42
N LYS A 110 -10.65 10.49 5.24
CA LYS A 110 -10.81 11.93 5.43
C LYS A 110 -9.72 12.70 4.67
N PRO A 111 -10.07 13.75 3.91
CA PRO A 111 -9.11 14.67 3.32
C PRO A 111 -8.43 15.53 4.40
N TYR A 112 -7.14 15.78 4.22
CA TYR A 112 -6.34 16.73 4.99
C TYR A 112 -5.59 17.63 4.03
N VAL A 113 -5.76 18.95 4.19
CA VAL A 113 -4.99 19.96 3.45
C VAL A 113 -3.68 20.18 4.18
N ILE A 114 -2.56 20.30 3.45
CA ILE A 114 -1.26 20.66 4.02
C ILE A 114 -1.02 22.16 3.89
N ASN A 115 -0.07 22.70 4.65
CA ASN A 115 0.38 24.08 4.45
C ASN A 115 1.04 24.24 3.08
N HIS A 116 0.54 25.15 2.26
CA HIS A 116 1.07 25.38 0.92
C HIS A 116 0.79 26.79 0.40
N PHE A 117 1.62 27.21 -0.56
CA PHE A 117 1.44 28.39 -1.38
C PHE A 117 0.69 28.04 -2.65
N ILE A 118 -0.06 29.01 -3.17
CA ILE A 118 -0.78 28.96 -4.43
C ILE A 118 -0.25 30.11 -5.29
N PHE A 119 0.42 29.79 -6.40
CA PHE A 119 0.95 30.77 -7.34
C PHE A 119 0.00 30.90 -8.53
N THR A 120 -0.40 32.13 -8.84
CA THR A 120 -1.28 32.45 -9.98
C THR A 120 -0.52 33.33 -10.96
N PHE A 121 -0.01 32.71 -12.03
CA PHE A 121 1.00 33.33 -12.91
C PHE A 121 0.49 34.53 -13.71
N ASP A 122 -0.77 34.51 -14.14
CA ASP A 122 -1.39 35.55 -14.97
C ASP A 122 -1.71 36.82 -14.19
N LYS A 123 -1.95 36.71 -12.89
CA LYS A 123 -2.23 37.84 -12.00
C LYS A 123 -1.03 38.29 -11.18
N GLU A 124 0.07 37.57 -11.29
CA GLU A 124 1.24 37.71 -10.44
C GLU A 124 0.95 37.61 -8.93
N ASP A 125 -0.07 36.82 -8.58
CA ASP A 125 -0.61 36.69 -7.23
C ASP A 125 -0.07 35.45 -6.52
N MET A 126 0.09 35.57 -5.20
CA MET A 126 0.44 34.47 -4.29
C MET A 126 -0.57 34.42 -3.14
N ASN A 127 -1.17 33.25 -2.93
CA ASN A 127 -2.02 32.97 -1.77
C ASN A 127 -1.38 31.89 -0.88
N ILE A 128 -1.75 31.85 0.39
CA ILE A 128 -1.32 30.83 1.34
C ILE A 128 -2.55 30.07 1.83
N SER A 129 -2.49 28.75 1.80
CA SER A 129 -3.48 27.86 2.39
C SER A 129 -2.85 27.14 3.57
N LEU A 130 -3.50 27.24 4.72
CA LEU A 130 -3.04 26.65 5.98
C LEU A 130 -3.93 25.47 6.36
N ASP A 131 -3.32 24.44 6.96
CA ASP A 131 -4.03 23.35 7.62
C ASP A 131 -4.69 23.89 8.90
N PRO A 132 -6.03 23.90 8.98
CA PRO A 132 -6.74 24.46 10.14
C PRO A 132 -6.49 23.66 11.42
N THR A 133 -6.00 22.41 11.32
CA THR A 133 -5.70 21.56 12.49
C THR A 133 -4.31 21.82 13.08
N LEU A 134 -3.44 22.53 12.35
CA LEU A 134 -2.08 22.90 12.78
C LEU A 134 -1.97 24.35 13.28
N ILE A 135 -3.04 25.12 13.20
CA ILE A 135 -3.13 26.41 13.87
C ILE A 135 -3.35 26.08 15.35
N ASP A 136 -2.27 26.08 16.13
CA ASP A 136 -2.31 25.88 17.57
C ASP A 136 -3.37 26.82 18.15
N LYS A 137 -4.11 26.36 19.17
CA LYS A 137 -5.15 27.17 19.84
C LYS A 137 -4.62 28.50 20.41
N ASP A 138 -3.30 28.67 20.45
CA ASP A 138 -2.59 29.85 20.95
C ASP A 138 -1.69 30.56 19.91
N SER A 139 -1.52 30.03 18.69
CA SER A 139 -0.69 30.67 17.65
C SER A 139 -1.55 31.45 16.65
N SER A 140 -1.22 32.72 16.40
CA SER A 140 -1.92 33.51 15.39
C SER A 140 -1.66 32.97 13.98
N HIS A 141 -2.62 33.15 13.07
CA HIS A 141 -2.46 32.84 11.63
C HIS A 141 -1.15 33.41 11.05
N GLU A 142 -0.75 34.59 11.53
CA GLU A 142 0.49 35.26 11.14
C GLU A 142 1.73 34.45 11.53
N GLN A 143 1.78 33.89 12.74
CA GLN A 143 2.90 33.06 13.17
C GLN A 143 3.03 31.77 12.34
N ALA A 144 1.90 31.15 11.97
CA ALA A 144 1.90 29.98 11.09
C ALA A 144 2.44 30.31 9.69
N ILE A 145 2.08 31.48 9.15
CA ILE A 145 2.60 31.98 7.87
C ILE A 145 4.11 32.23 7.96
N GLN A 146 4.57 32.92 9.00
CA GLN A 146 6.00 33.19 9.20
C GLN A 146 6.82 31.91 9.36
N ASN A 147 6.28 30.92 10.06
CA ASN A 147 6.89 29.59 10.18
C ASN A 147 6.99 28.92 8.81
N LEU A 148 5.92 28.95 8.01
CA LEU A 148 5.94 28.36 6.66
C LEU A 148 6.98 29.04 5.75
N ILE A 149 7.04 30.37 5.74
CA ILE A 149 8.05 31.14 4.98
C ILE A 149 9.47 30.79 5.44
N THR A 150 9.68 30.67 6.76
CA THR A 150 10.98 30.29 7.33
C THR A 150 11.37 28.87 6.94
N GLU A 151 10.41 27.95 6.85
CA GLU A 151 10.64 26.59 6.38
C GLU A 151 10.95 26.55 4.88
N VAL A 152 10.29 27.37 4.04
CA VAL A 152 10.63 27.51 2.61
C VAL A 152 12.10 27.87 2.46
N LYS A 153 12.62 28.79 3.28
CA LYS A 153 14.03 29.22 3.26
C LYS A 153 15.05 28.09 3.48
N LYS A 154 14.61 26.94 4.01
CA LYS A 154 15.45 25.76 4.25
C LYS A 154 15.25 24.66 3.21
N HIS A 155 14.34 24.87 2.24
CA HIS A 155 14.09 23.92 1.17
C HIS A 155 15.36 23.72 0.32
N SER A 156 15.54 22.49 -0.16
CA SER A 156 16.63 22.14 -1.08
C SER A 156 16.15 21.32 -2.28
N LYS A 157 15.11 20.52 -2.11
CA LYS A 157 14.52 19.66 -3.16
C LYS A 157 13.04 19.46 -2.91
N TYR A 158 12.25 19.42 -3.98
CA TYR A 158 10.83 19.11 -3.94
C TYR A 158 10.52 17.85 -4.75
N THR A 159 9.43 17.18 -4.40
CA THR A 159 8.81 16.15 -5.23
C THR A 159 7.81 16.81 -6.16
N LEU A 160 7.96 16.54 -7.46
CA LEU A 160 7.10 17.11 -8.48
C LEU A 160 5.84 16.26 -8.65
N ILE A 161 4.68 16.91 -8.71
CA ILE A 161 3.37 16.29 -8.91
C ILE A 161 2.78 16.90 -10.17
N PHE A 162 2.65 16.09 -11.23
CA PHE A 162 1.90 16.51 -12.41
C PHE A 162 0.43 16.20 -12.22
N SER A 163 -0.42 17.21 -12.37
CA SER A 163 -1.85 17.03 -12.22
C SER A 163 -2.61 17.70 -13.36
N ARG A 164 -3.33 16.88 -14.14
CA ARG A 164 -4.09 17.36 -15.30
C ARG A 164 -5.26 18.26 -14.95
N VAL A 165 -5.73 18.20 -13.70
CA VAL A 165 -6.82 19.04 -13.19
C VAL A 165 -6.35 20.46 -12.89
N LEU A 166 -5.05 20.67 -12.68
CA LEU A 166 -4.53 22.02 -12.45
C LEU A 166 -4.60 22.88 -13.73
N PRO A 167 -4.99 24.15 -13.62
CA PRO A 167 -4.83 25.13 -14.68
C PRO A 167 -3.36 25.37 -15.03
N ASN A 168 -3.07 25.78 -16.29
CA ASN A 168 -1.71 26.10 -16.75
C ASN A 168 -1.10 27.32 -16.04
N ASN A 169 -1.94 28.21 -15.54
CA ASN A 169 -1.55 29.44 -14.86
C ASN A 169 -1.41 29.25 -13.34
N LEU A 170 -1.51 28.02 -12.83
CA LEU A 170 -1.50 27.75 -11.39
C LEU A 170 -0.41 26.74 -11.01
N ALA A 171 0.26 27.01 -9.89
CA ALA A 171 1.12 26.05 -9.21
C ALA A 171 0.85 26.03 -7.70
N LEU A 172 1.06 24.87 -7.09
CA LEU A 172 0.93 24.69 -5.64
C LEU A 172 2.28 24.23 -5.06
N PHE A 173 2.74 24.87 -3.99
CA PHE A 173 4.02 24.54 -3.37
C PHE A 173 3.87 24.38 -1.86
N GLY A 174 4.09 23.18 -1.33
CA GLY A 174 3.78 22.89 0.08
C GLY A 174 4.71 21.89 0.73
N VAL A 175 4.60 21.78 2.05
CA VAL A 175 5.46 20.89 2.87
C VAL A 175 4.63 19.96 3.73
N SER A 176 5.03 18.70 3.79
CA SER A 176 4.46 17.69 4.68
C SER A 176 5.52 16.66 5.06
N ASP A 177 5.54 16.25 6.33
CA ASP A 177 6.47 15.24 6.85
C ASP A 177 7.95 15.53 6.46
N ASN A 178 8.36 16.82 6.54
CA ASN A 178 9.68 17.36 6.16
C ASN A 178 10.07 17.21 4.67
N GLN A 179 9.09 16.98 3.79
CA GLN A 179 9.29 16.89 2.35
C GLN A 179 8.47 17.98 1.65
N TRP A 180 9.09 18.63 0.67
CA TRP A 180 8.44 19.65 -0.15
C TRP A 180 7.84 19.05 -1.41
N PHE A 181 6.73 19.62 -1.86
CA PHE A 181 5.98 19.18 -3.02
C PHE A 181 5.65 20.38 -3.90
N LEU A 182 5.89 20.25 -5.20
CA LEU A 182 5.48 21.21 -6.21
C LEU A 182 4.48 20.53 -7.14
N ALA A 183 3.24 20.99 -7.15
CA ALA A 183 2.24 20.53 -8.11
C ALA A 183 2.03 21.56 -9.22
N VAL A 184 2.09 21.07 -10.44
CA VAL A 184 1.89 21.84 -11.68
C VAL A 184 1.15 20.98 -12.70
N ARG A 185 0.59 21.62 -13.74
CA ARG A 185 -0.06 20.86 -14.81
C ARG A 185 0.94 20.12 -15.71
N ASN A 186 2.06 20.76 -16.03
CA ASN A 186 3.09 20.27 -16.96
C ASN A 186 4.46 20.89 -16.68
N ASP A 187 5.49 20.36 -17.34
CA ASP A 187 6.89 20.80 -17.20
C ASP A 187 7.09 22.30 -17.47
N GLY A 188 6.34 22.86 -18.43
CA GLY A 188 6.47 24.28 -18.81
C GLY A 188 6.09 25.26 -17.70
N ALA A 189 5.34 24.81 -16.69
CA ALA A 189 4.96 25.61 -15.52
C ALA A 189 6.00 25.55 -14.38
N VAL A 190 6.97 24.62 -14.44
CA VAL A 190 7.94 24.41 -13.35
C VAL A 190 8.84 25.63 -13.16
N SER A 191 9.49 26.10 -14.22
CA SER A 191 10.42 27.24 -14.13
C SER A 191 9.72 28.51 -13.62
N LYS A 192 8.47 28.76 -14.03
CA LYS A 192 7.67 29.87 -13.51
C LYS A 192 7.37 29.70 -12.03
N ALA A 193 7.04 28.50 -11.57
CA ALA A 193 6.83 28.26 -10.14
C ALA A 193 8.12 28.47 -9.33
N GLU A 194 9.28 28.08 -9.87
CA GLU A 194 10.59 28.28 -9.25
C GLU A 194 10.91 29.76 -9.05
N GLU A 195 10.58 30.63 -10.01
CA GLU A 195 10.71 32.09 -9.87
C GLU A 195 9.91 32.62 -8.65
N TYR A 196 8.71 32.09 -8.39
CA TYR A 196 7.92 32.47 -7.21
C TYR A 196 8.54 31.96 -5.92
N ILE A 197 9.06 30.74 -5.93
CA ILE A 197 9.76 30.16 -4.77
C ILE A 197 10.97 31.03 -4.43
N GLU A 198 11.80 31.41 -5.41
CA GLU A 198 12.96 32.29 -5.21
C GLU A 198 12.58 33.67 -4.64
N ARG A 199 11.45 34.23 -5.09
CA ARG A 199 10.91 35.48 -4.51
C ARG A 199 10.59 35.32 -3.02
N ILE A 200 10.00 34.19 -2.60
CA ILE A 200 9.74 33.92 -1.18
C ILE A 200 11.05 33.78 -0.40
N MET A 201 12.03 33.06 -0.95
CA MET A 201 13.35 32.86 -0.34
C MET A 201 14.06 34.18 -0.04
N THR A 202 13.93 35.15 -0.93
CA THR A 202 14.58 36.47 -0.84
C THR A 202 13.75 37.53 -0.11
N SER A 203 12.45 37.28 0.08
CA SER A 203 11.55 38.19 0.80
C SER A 203 11.90 38.33 2.28
N LYS A 204 11.77 39.55 2.80
CA LYS A 204 11.96 39.85 4.24
C LYS A 204 10.66 39.83 5.03
N GLU A 205 9.55 40.23 4.42
CA GLU A 205 8.23 40.34 5.06
C GLU A 205 7.12 40.00 4.06
N VAL A 206 6.00 39.48 4.57
CA VAL A 206 4.78 39.18 3.80
C VAL A 206 3.63 39.94 4.46
N ASP A 207 2.98 40.81 3.70
CA ASP A 207 1.86 41.63 4.17
C ASP A 207 0.54 40.89 3.98
N MET A 208 -0.17 40.61 5.08
CA MET A 208 -1.41 39.84 5.07
C MET A 208 -2.60 40.76 4.83
N LYS A 209 -3.23 40.63 3.65
CA LYS A 209 -4.39 41.46 3.30
C LYS A 209 -5.71 40.97 3.88
N SER A 210 -5.94 39.65 3.89
CA SER A 210 -7.21 39.06 4.33
C SER A 210 -7.08 37.56 4.57
N SER A 211 -7.81 37.01 5.54
CA SER A 211 -7.98 35.57 5.76
C SER A 211 -9.45 35.17 5.60
N ARG A 212 -9.69 33.91 5.23
CA ARG A 212 -11.04 33.33 5.11
C ARG A 212 -10.99 31.84 5.45
N GLU A 213 -11.98 31.40 6.22
CA GLU A 213 -12.24 29.97 6.46
C GLU A 213 -13.32 29.48 5.50
N ASP A 214 -13.11 28.31 4.91
CA ASP A 214 -14.06 27.67 4.00
C ASP A 214 -14.28 26.21 4.41
N SER A 215 -15.55 25.77 4.44
CA SER A 215 -15.93 24.37 4.59
C SER A 215 -16.65 23.94 3.33
N ASN A 216 -16.01 23.08 2.53
CA ASN A 216 -16.53 22.65 1.24
C ASN A 216 -16.37 21.13 1.06
N GLN A 217 -17.25 20.54 0.27
CA GLN A 217 -17.01 19.20 -0.27
C GLN A 217 -15.85 19.27 -1.25
N VAL A 218 -14.95 18.29 -1.18
CA VAL A 218 -13.72 18.26 -1.98
C VAL A 218 -13.66 17.01 -2.84
N THR A 219 -12.95 17.11 -3.97
CA THR A 219 -12.53 15.99 -4.81
C THR A 219 -11.01 15.84 -4.72
N ILE A 220 -10.54 14.61 -4.59
CA ILE A 220 -9.12 14.30 -4.41
C ILE A 220 -8.64 13.54 -5.64
N HIS A 221 -7.59 14.05 -6.27
CA HIS A 221 -7.10 13.55 -7.56
C HIS A 221 -5.81 12.75 -7.34
N GLN A 222 -5.92 11.42 -7.38
CA GLN A 222 -4.80 10.50 -7.16
C GLN A 222 -4.49 9.69 -8.43
N ASP A 223 -3.22 9.69 -8.82
CA ASP A 223 -2.70 8.87 -9.89
C ASP A 223 -1.88 7.71 -9.31
N TYR A 224 -2.16 6.49 -9.78
CA TYR A 224 -1.46 5.28 -9.37
C TYR A 224 -0.78 4.62 -10.55
N HIS A 225 0.51 4.30 -10.38
CA HIS A 225 1.23 3.41 -11.27
C HIS A 225 1.37 2.05 -10.59
N ILE A 226 0.60 1.07 -11.06
CA ILE A 226 0.59 -0.28 -10.48
C ILE A 226 1.44 -1.21 -11.35
N ASP A 227 2.56 -1.67 -10.80
CA ASP A 227 3.34 -2.76 -11.39
C ASP A 227 2.63 -4.09 -11.10
N SER A 228 1.86 -4.57 -12.08
CA SER A 228 1.11 -5.83 -11.97
C SER A 228 2.00 -7.04 -11.73
N ASN A 229 3.24 -7.05 -12.24
CA ASN A 229 4.17 -8.16 -12.05
C ASN A 229 4.62 -8.23 -10.59
N ILE A 230 5.03 -7.09 -10.00
CA ILE A 230 5.38 -7.05 -8.57
C ILE A 230 4.19 -7.44 -7.70
N VAL A 231 3.00 -6.92 -8.02
CA VAL A 231 1.78 -7.23 -7.27
C VAL A 231 1.47 -8.73 -7.30
N ASN A 232 1.43 -9.32 -8.49
CA ASN A 232 1.10 -10.73 -8.66
C ASN A 232 2.13 -11.64 -7.98
N ARG A 233 3.42 -11.30 -8.04
CA ARG A 233 4.49 -12.07 -7.36
C ARG A 233 4.33 -12.06 -5.85
N ILE A 234 3.96 -10.92 -5.25
CA ILE A 234 3.69 -10.85 -3.81
C ILE A 234 2.45 -11.66 -3.45
N ILE A 235 1.39 -11.63 -4.25
CA ILE A 235 0.19 -12.45 -4.03
C ILE A 235 0.53 -13.94 -4.06
N ALA A 236 1.25 -14.39 -5.09
CA ALA A 236 1.69 -15.78 -5.22
C ALA A 236 2.66 -16.19 -4.10
N LYS A 237 3.57 -15.29 -3.68
CA LYS A 237 4.44 -15.51 -2.52
C LYS A 237 3.64 -15.80 -1.25
N MET A 238 2.56 -15.05 -0.98
CA MET A 238 1.74 -15.28 0.22
C MET A 238 1.11 -16.68 0.18
N ALA A 239 0.54 -17.09 -0.96
CA ALA A 239 0.01 -18.44 -1.16
C ALA A 239 1.10 -19.52 -1.02
N PHE A 240 2.27 -19.32 -1.63
CA PHE A 240 3.37 -20.29 -1.60
C PHE A 240 4.00 -20.42 -0.21
N ASN A 241 4.14 -19.31 0.52
CA ASN A 241 4.54 -19.32 1.92
C ASN A 241 3.52 -20.08 2.78
N TYR A 242 2.21 -19.91 2.54
CA TYR A 242 1.20 -20.68 3.28
C TYR A 242 1.28 -22.18 2.95
N LEU A 243 1.50 -22.55 1.68
CA LEU A 243 1.70 -23.94 1.29
C LEU A 243 2.88 -24.57 2.05
N ALA A 244 4.02 -23.88 2.09
CA ALA A 244 5.21 -24.33 2.79
C ALA A 244 4.98 -24.41 4.31
N TYR A 245 4.22 -23.48 4.88
CA TYR A 245 3.86 -23.50 6.29
C TYR A 245 3.03 -24.74 6.67
N GLU A 246 2.01 -25.08 5.87
CA GLU A 246 1.08 -26.19 6.16
C GLU A 246 1.63 -27.57 5.76
N LYS A 247 2.32 -27.66 4.62
CA LYS A 247 2.81 -28.94 4.08
C LYS A 247 4.27 -29.23 4.44
N GLY A 248 4.99 -28.24 4.97
CA GLY A 248 6.41 -28.32 5.27
C GLY A 248 7.30 -27.96 4.07
N ILE A 249 8.55 -27.61 4.38
CA ILE A 249 9.54 -27.19 3.39
C ILE A 249 9.86 -28.27 2.35
N ASP A 250 9.92 -29.54 2.75
CA ASP A 250 10.31 -30.63 1.85
C ASP A 250 9.31 -30.77 0.69
N PHE A 251 8.01 -30.69 1.00
CA PHE A 251 6.95 -30.68 -0.01
C PHE A 251 7.07 -29.45 -0.90
N ALA A 252 7.26 -28.26 -0.31
CA ALA A 252 7.35 -27.03 -1.07
C ALA A 252 8.63 -26.90 -1.93
N LEU A 253 9.67 -27.70 -1.67
CA LEU A 253 10.93 -27.78 -2.44
C LEU A 253 10.87 -28.73 -3.64
N GLU A 254 9.79 -29.52 -3.77
CA GLU A 254 9.60 -30.43 -4.90
C GLU A 254 9.63 -29.67 -6.25
N ALA A 255 10.07 -30.37 -7.30
CA ALA A 255 10.36 -29.78 -8.60
C ALA A 255 9.12 -29.26 -9.34
N ASN A 256 7.94 -29.81 -9.06
CA ASN A 256 6.67 -29.34 -9.63
C ASN A 256 6.30 -27.91 -9.21
N PHE A 257 6.93 -27.37 -8.17
CA PHE A 257 6.78 -25.98 -7.73
C PHE A 257 7.87 -25.05 -8.27
N ASP A 258 8.89 -25.59 -8.95
CA ASP A 258 10.02 -24.79 -9.49
C ASP A 258 9.54 -23.67 -10.45
N PRO A 259 8.55 -23.88 -11.35
CA PRO A 259 8.07 -22.82 -12.24
C PRO A 259 7.54 -21.59 -11.48
N VAL A 260 6.59 -21.77 -10.56
CA VAL A 260 6.02 -20.65 -9.80
C VAL A 260 7.05 -20.03 -8.86
N ARG A 261 7.91 -20.84 -8.24
CA ARG A 261 8.94 -20.37 -7.30
C ARG A 261 9.98 -19.50 -8.00
N ASN A 262 10.46 -19.95 -9.16
CA ASN A 262 11.42 -19.18 -9.96
C ASN A 262 10.78 -17.87 -10.42
N TRP A 263 9.54 -17.91 -10.90
CA TRP A 263 8.82 -16.71 -11.30
C TRP A 263 8.58 -15.73 -10.13
N ILE A 264 8.19 -16.22 -8.94
CA ILE A 264 8.10 -15.40 -7.73
C ILE A 264 9.44 -14.72 -7.43
N LEU A 265 10.57 -15.44 -7.57
CA LEU A 265 11.90 -14.92 -7.26
C LEU A 265 12.43 -13.92 -8.30
N THR A 266 12.29 -14.21 -9.59
CA THR A 266 12.92 -13.43 -10.67
C THR A 266 11.98 -12.42 -11.33
N GLY A 267 10.68 -12.72 -11.36
CA GLY A 267 9.67 -11.96 -12.11
C GLY A 267 9.87 -11.99 -13.61
N THR A 268 10.71 -12.90 -14.12
CA THR A 268 11.00 -13.02 -15.55
C THR A 268 9.84 -13.68 -16.27
N ASP A 269 9.48 -13.12 -17.43
CA ASP A 269 8.36 -13.53 -18.26
C ASP A 269 8.36 -15.03 -18.54
N THR A 270 7.44 -15.73 -17.90
CA THR A 270 7.11 -17.10 -18.22
C THR A 270 5.97 -17.05 -19.21
N LYS A 271 6.04 -17.86 -20.28
CA LYS A 271 4.89 -18.07 -21.20
C LYS A 271 3.61 -18.57 -20.50
N GLN A 272 3.69 -18.83 -19.19
CA GLN A 272 2.64 -19.30 -18.30
C GLN A 272 2.18 -18.14 -17.39
N SER A 273 0.87 -17.89 -17.33
CA SER A 273 0.27 -17.07 -16.28
C SER A 273 0.21 -17.89 -14.99
N PHE A 274 0.68 -17.32 -13.89
CA PHE A 274 0.56 -17.91 -12.56
C PHE A 274 -0.54 -17.28 -11.72
N VAL A 275 -1.00 -16.07 -12.07
CA VAL A 275 -1.93 -15.29 -11.25
C VAL A 275 -2.95 -14.62 -12.15
N ASP A 276 -4.21 -14.95 -11.94
CA ASP A 276 -5.34 -14.34 -12.62
C ASP A 276 -6.26 -13.68 -11.59
N MET A 277 -6.69 -12.45 -11.86
CA MET A 277 -7.73 -11.81 -11.04
C MET A 277 -9.07 -12.42 -11.42
N ILE A 278 -9.84 -12.86 -10.42
CA ILE A 278 -11.17 -13.42 -10.65
C ILE A 278 -12.25 -12.43 -10.21
N PRO A 279 -13.39 -12.37 -10.92
CA PRO A 279 -14.49 -11.52 -10.51
C PRO A 279 -15.18 -12.08 -9.27
N ASN A 280 -15.80 -11.18 -8.50
CA ASN A 280 -16.43 -11.50 -7.21
C ASN A 280 -17.67 -12.41 -7.35
N ASP A 281 -18.17 -12.60 -8.56
CA ASP A 281 -19.31 -13.49 -8.83
C ASP A 281 -18.95 -14.97 -8.99
N ASN A 282 -17.66 -15.31 -8.87
CA ASN A 282 -17.20 -16.69 -8.89
C ASN A 282 -17.88 -17.52 -7.77
N GLU A 283 -18.47 -18.66 -8.13
CA GLU A 283 -19.28 -19.48 -7.23
C GLU A 283 -18.49 -19.98 -6.00
N GLN A 284 -17.24 -20.37 -6.18
CA GLN A 284 -16.39 -20.87 -5.09
C GLN A 284 -16.06 -19.77 -4.08
N VAL A 285 -15.84 -18.56 -4.57
CA VAL A 285 -15.61 -17.38 -3.73
C VAL A 285 -16.90 -17.02 -2.98
N ARG A 286 -18.04 -16.99 -3.66
CA ARG A 286 -19.36 -16.71 -3.07
C ARG A 286 -19.75 -17.63 -1.92
N GLN A 287 -19.37 -18.90 -1.98
CA GLN A 287 -19.65 -19.86 -0.91
C GLN A 287 -18.73 -19.65 0.31
N LEU A 288 -17.50 -19.17 0.09
CA LEU A 288 -16.53 -18.94 1.15
C LEU A 288 -16.78 -17.64 1.91
N ILE A 289 -17.11 -16.55 1.21
CA ILE A 289 -17.23 -15.19 1.79
C ILE A 289 -18.10 -15.14 3.07
N PRO A 290 -19.30 -15.75 3.12
CA PRO A 290 -20.16 -15.66 4.30
C PRO A 290 -19.55 -16.31 5.55
N LEU A 291 -18.52 -17.16 5.39
CA LEU A 291 -17.81 -17.83 6.46
C LEU A 291 -16.60 -17.03 6.97
N LEU A 292 -16.31 -15.87 6.38
CA LEU A 292 -15.12 -15.07 6.70
C LEU A 292 -15.50 -13.81 7.48
N PRO A 293 -14.63 -13.34 8.39
CA PRO A 293 -14.81 -12.05 9.04
C PRO A 293 -14.86 -10.90 8.03
N ASP A 294 -15.60 -9.86 8.38
CA ASP A 294 -15.72 -8.64 7.57
C ASP A 294 -14.34 -8.07 7.22
N LYS A 295 -14.14 -7.79 5.93
CA LYS A 295 -12.89 -7.28 5.33
C LYS A 295 -11.64 -8.13 5.58
N ALA A 296 -11.75 -9.39 6.03
CA ALA A 296 -10.57 -10.24 6.24
C ALA A 296 -9.74 -10.42 4.95
N HIS A 297 -8.44 -10.70 5.12
CA HIS A 297 -7.64 -11.29 4.04
C HIS A 297 -7.65 -12.80 4.18
N TYR A 298 -7.62 -13.53 3.07
CA TYR A 298 -7.64 -14.99 3.13
C TYR A 298 -6.78 -15.63 2.04
N ILE A 299 -6.27 -16.83 2.36
CA ILE A 299 -5.61 -17.74 1.44
C ILE A 299 -6.36 -19.06 1.53
N VAL A 300 -6.81 -19.59 0.40
CA VAL A 300 -7.38 -20.92 0.28
C VAL A 300 -6.50 -21.71 -0.66
N ILE A 301 -5.97 -22.85 -0.25
CA ILE A 301 -5.21 -23.76 -1.12
C ILE A 301 -6.03 -25.02 -1.31
N PHE A 302 -6.22 -25.41 -2.56
CA PHE A 302 -6.96 -26.61 -2.92
C PHE A 302 -6.27 -27.34 -4.06
N GLN A 303 -6.64 -28.61 -4.22
CA GLN A 303 -6.16 -29.43 -5.31
C GLN A 303 -7.34 -29.76 -6.23
N ASP A 304 -7.19 -29.42 -7.51
CA ASP A 304 -8.10 -29.83 -8.57
C ASP A 304 -7.37 -30.77 -9.53
N ASN A 305 -7.80 -32.03 -9.56
CA ASN A 305 -7.10 -33.12 -10.22
C ASN A 305 -5.63 -33.19 -9.77
N ASN A 306 -4.70 -32.80 -10.64
CA ASN A 306 -3.27 -32.79 -10.35
C ASN A 306 -2.76 -31.38 -10.03
N ASN A 307 -3.56 -30.34 -10.21
CA ASN A 307 -3.14 -28.95 -10.04
C ASN A 307 -3.34 -28.52 -8.59
N ILE A 308 -2.32 -27.91 -8.01
CA ILE A 308 -2.40 -27.20 -6.73
C ILE A 308 -2.63 -25.73 -7.06
N ASN A 309 -3.79 -25.23 -6.64
CA ASN A 309 -4.19 -23.85 -6.85
C ASN A 309 -4.42 -23.16 -5.51
N SER A 310 -4.39 -21.84 -5.54
CA SER A 310 -4.79 -21.03 -4.40
C SER A 310 -5.72 -19.89 -4.80
N ILE A 311 -6.67 -19.55 -3.94
CA ILE A 311 -7.38 -18.28 -3.99
C ILE A 311 -6.82 -17.38 -2.90
N VAL A 312 -6.43 -16.15 -3.27
CA VAL A 312 -6.01 -15.13 -2.31
C VAL A 312 -6.93 -13.91 -2.44
N GLY A 313 -7.60 -13.56 -1.34
CA GLY A 313 -8.53 -12.44 -1.27
C GLY A 313 -8.06 -11.35 -0.32
N PHE A 314 -8.37 -10.10 -0.67
CA PHE A 314 -8.07 -8.95 0.16
C PHE A 314 -9.30 -8.09 0.45
N TYR A 315 -9.43 -7.66 1.70
CA TYR A 315 -10.50 -6.77 2.15
C TYR A 315 -11.87 -7.39 1.85
N GLY A 316 -12.04 -8.64 2.30
CA GLY A 316 -13.13 -9.52 1.90
C GLY A 316 -12.92 -9.94 0.45
N GLU A 317 -13.95 -9.73 -0.37
CA GLU A 317 -13.94 -10.10 -1.80
C GLU A 317 -13.48 -8.97 -2.72
N THR A 318 -13.10 -7.80 -2.20
CA THR A 318 -12.83 -6.61 -3.03
C THR A 318 -11.78 -6.88 -4.12
N TYR A 319 -10.74 -7.66 -3.77
CA TYR A 319 -9.71 -8.09 -4.71
C TYR A 319 -9.40 -9.56 -4.51
N THR A 320 -9.77 -10.39 -5.48
CA THR A 320 -9.60 -11.84 -5.40
C THR A 320 -8.78 -12.36 -6.59
N HIS A 321 -7.82 -13.22 -6.30
CA HIS A 321 -6.90 -13.77 -7.30
C HIS A 321 -6.85 -15.29 -7.19
N VAL A 322 -6.71 -15.98 -8.32
CA VAL A 322 -6.36 -17.39 -8.40
C VAL A 322 -4.89 -17.52 -8.77
N ILE A 323 -4.19 -18.40 -8.07
CA ILE A 323 -2.77 -18.66 -8.23
C ILE A 323 -2.59 -20.13 -8.60
N ASN A 324 -1.91 -20.40 -9.71
CA ASN A 324 -1.42 -21.74 -10.03
C ASN A 324 -0.08 -21.95 -9.31
N LEU A 325 -0.05 -22.86 -8.32
CA LEU A 325 1.16 -23.14 -7.56
C LEU A 325 1.98 -24.26 -8.21
N GLY A 326 1.35 -25.21 -8.89
CA GLY A 326 2.07 -26.25 -9.61
C GLY A 326 1.20 -27.46 -9.92
N GLN A 327 1.78 -28.42 -10.62
CA GLN A 327 1.09 -29.63 -11.07
C GLN A 327 1.81 -30.87 -10.54
N LEU A 328 1.11 -31.69 -9.75
CA LEU A 328 1.59 -32.96 -9.23
C LEU A 328 1.53 -34.06 -10.28
N GLU A 329 2.19 -35.18 -9.97
CA GLU A 329 2.06 -36.42 -10.73
C GLU A 329 0.59 -36.90 -10.76
N PRO A 330 0.13 -37.48 -11.89
CA PRO A 330 -1.22 -38.01 -12.01
C PRO A 330 -1.64 -38.94 -10.88
N GLY A 331 -2.78 -38.64 -10.26
CA GLY A 331 -3.38 -39.44 -9.19
C GLY A 331 -2.83 -39.18 -7.80
N ARG A 332 -1.78 -38.37 -7.63
CA ARG A 332 -1.27 -37.99 -6.30
C ARG A 332 -2.23 -37.01 -5.64
N LYS A 333 -2.83 -37.40 -4.51
CA LYS A 333 -3.65 -36.51 -3.67
C LYS A 333 -2.83 -35.95 -2.50
N ALA A 334 -2.38 -34.71 -2.60
CA ALA A 334 -1.62 -34.03 -1.55
C ALA A 334 -2.49 -33.14 -0.65
N ILE A 335 -3.61 -32.62 -1.19
CA ILE A 335 -4.58 -31.80 -0.47
C ILE A 335 -5.95 -32.47 -0.60
N THR A 336 -6.45 -33.02 0.50
CA THR A 336 -7.75 -33.70 0.55
C THR A 336 -8.89 -32.75 0.91
N ASN A 337 -8.61 -31.80 1.81
CA ASN A 337 -9.51 -30.71 2.18
C ASN A 337 -8.81 -29.37 1.90
N PRO A 338 -9.53 -28.34 1.45
CA PRO A 338 -8.95 -27.02 1.27
C PRO A 338 -8.27 -26.51 2.55
N LEU A 339 -7.04 -26.01 2.40
CA LEU A 339 -6.31 -25.35 3.48
C LEU A 339 -6.69 -23.88 3.47
N VAL A 340 -7.26 -23.37 4.56
CA VAL A 340 -7.78 -22.00 4.63
C VAL A 340 -7.09 -21.24 5.75
N PHE A 341 -6.50 -20.10 5.40
CA PHE A 341 -5.85 -19.17 6.32
C PHE A 341 -6.49 -17.80 6.25
N ILE A 342 -6.77 -17.21 7.40
CA ILE A 342 -7.53 -15.97 7.54
C ILE A 342 -6.67 -14.98 8.32
N CYS A 343 -6.62 -13.73 7.85
CA CYS A 343 -6.07 -12.59 8.57
C CYS A 343 -7.19 -11.59 8.87
N ASP A 344 -7.67 -11.61 10.11
CA ASP A 344 -8.69 -10.69 10.62
C ASP A 344 -8.03 -9.42 11.17
N TRP A 345 -7.51 -8.62 10.25
CA TRP A 345 -6.77 -7.41 10.59
C TRP A 345 -7.65 -6.38 11.33
N LYS A 346 -8.97 -6.39 11.14
CA LYS A 346 -9.91 -5.39 11.67
C LYS A 346 -10.25 -5.66 13.13
N ASN A 347 -10.42 -6.91 13.53
CA ASN A 347 -10.71 -7.23 14.94
C ASN A 347 -9.44 -7.37 15.78
N GLN A 348 -8.25 -7.20 15.19
CA GLN A 348 -6.93 -7.45 15.79
C GLN A 348 -6.74 -8.89 16.32
N LYS A 349 -7.77 -9.73 16.19
CA LYS A 349 -7.74 -11.17 16.32
C LYS A 349 -6.74 -11.66 15.27
N SER A 350 -5.93 -12.60 15.69
CA SER A 350 -4.77 -13.15 15.01
C SER A 350 -5.04 -13.63 13.58
N GLU A 351 -3.99 -14.09 12.90
CA GLU A 351 -4.24 -15.02 11.79
C GLU A 351 -4.59 -16.41 12.35
N TYR A 352 -5.50 -17.10 11.68
CA TYR A 352 -6.01 -18.40 12.10
C TYR A 352 -6.51 -19.21 10.89
N THR A 353 -6.67 -20.50 11.10
CA THR A 353 -7.27 -21.43 10.14
C THR A 353 -8.79 -21.33 10.17
N LEU A 354 -9.47 -21.83 9.13
CA LEU A 354 -10.93 -21.91 9.12
C LEU A 354 -11.48 -22.75 10.27
N LEU A 355 -10.81 -23.83 10.67
CA LEU A 355 -11.25 -24.66 11.78
C LEU A 355 -11.24 -23.86 13.10
N GLU A 356 -10.15 -23.15 13.37
CA GLU A 356 -10.04 -22.27 14.55
C GLU A 356 -11.10 -21.16 14.53
N HIS A 357 -11.42 -20.62 13.34
CA HIS A 357 -12.48 -19.62 13.20
C HIS A 357 -13.85 -20.19 13.58
N LEU A 358 -14.23 -21.34 13.02
CA LEU A 358 -15.53 -21.96 13.25
C LEU A 358 -15.68 -22.36 14.72
N SER A 359 -14.65 -22.95 15.34
CA SER A 359 -14.67 -23.26 16.78
C SER A 359 -14.88 -22.01 17.65
N SER A 360 -14.37 -20.85 17.23
CA SER A 360 -14.55 -19.59 17.98
C SER A 360 -15.94 -18.96 17.87
N ILE A 361 -16.74 -19.39 16.88
CA ILE A 361 -18.14 -18.96 16.69
C ILE A 361 -19.08 -19.86 17.51
N ASP A 362 -18.80 -21.15 17.56
CA ASP A 362 -19.61 -22.12 18.30
C ASP A 362 -19.57 -21.90 19.83
N ASP A 363 -18.49 -21.34 20.38
CA ASP A 363 -18.37 -20.98 21.81
C ASP A 363 -19.19 -19.73 22.22
N VAL A 364 -19.88 -19.07 21.28
CA VAL A 364 -20.65 -17.82 21.51
C VAL A 364 -22.17 -18.09 21.57
N TYR A 365 -22.60 -19.33 21.36
CA TYR A 365 -23.99 -19.80 21.54
C TYR A 365 -24.04 -20.92 22.59
#